data_AF-A0A1Y3RDP6-F1
#
_entry.id   AF-A0A1Y3RDP6-F1
#
_cell.length_a   1.000
_cell.length_b   1.000
_cell.length_c   1.000
_cell.angle_alpha   90.00
_cell.angle_beta   90.00
_cell.angle_gamma   90.00
#
_symmetry.space_group_name_H-M   'P 1'
#
loop_
_entity.id
_entity.type
_entity.pdbx_description
1 polymer ?
#
loop_
_entity_poly.entity_id
_entity_poly.type
_entity_poly.pdbx_seq_one_letter_code
_entity_poly.pdbx_strand_id
1 'polypeptide(L)'
;MPTWTACISPVRSPISRRIWTRRSWRPLPRCTAPRPNGRTPHVSPVCATLEQLRGLCPALVLLAERDALRQEGEHYVRMLQEAGVDTEYRVLNQTHHGFLEDWANRPCYEALPSDVREKHDPAFQQAAQWAVTILERFVRRICEPEGPVENTED
;
A
#
# COMPACT_ATOMS: atom_id res chain seq x y z
N MET A 1 -29.49 23.90 14.00
CA MET A 1 -28.32 23.26 13.36
C MET A 1 -27.47 22.68 14.47
N PRO A 2 -27.24 21.36 14.57
CA PRO A 2 -26.47 20.82 15.68
C PRO A 2 -24.98 21.00 15.39
N THR A 3 -24.32 21.76 16.26
CA THR A 3 -22.88 21.93 16.34
C THR A 3 -22.25 20.68 16.94
N TRP A 4 -21.35 20.03 16.22
CA TRP A 4 -20.56 18.90 16.73
C TRP A 4 -19.37 19.43 17.52
N THR A 5 -19.38 19.22 18.83
CA THR A 5 -18.20 19.45 19.69
C THR A 5 -17.39 18.16 19.77
N ALA A 6 -16.20 18.16 19.17
CA ALA A 6 -15.24 17.06 19.34
C ALA A 6 -14.61 17.14 20.74
N CYS A 7 -14.91 16.16 21.59
CA CYS A 7 -14.20 15.96 22.86
C CYS A 7 -12.84 15.30 22.58
N ILE A 8 -11.77 16.09 22.60
CA ILE A 8 -10.39 15.58 22.60
C ILE A 8 -9.98 15.40 24.07
N SER A 9 -9.97 14.15 24.56
CA SER A 9 -9.35 13.84 25.85
C SER A 9 -7.81 13.94 25.75
N PRO A 10 -7.13 14.53 26.74
CA PRO A 10 -5.67 14.67 26.72
C PRO A 10 -5.03 13.43 27.34
N VAL A 11 -4.43 12.57 26.52
CA VAL A 11 -3.42 11.61 27.01
C VAL A 11 -2.06 12.03 26.48
N ARG A 12 -1.30 12.67 27.38
CA ARG A 12 0.15 12.88 27.23
C ARG A 12 0.85 11.54 27.38
N SER A 13 1.51 11.08 26.33
CA SER A 13 2.60 10.10 26.44
C SER A 13 3.62 10.35 25.34
N PRO A 14 4.94 10.29 25.61
CA PRO A 14 5.96 10.62 24.64
C PRO A 14 6.09 9.46 23.64
N ILE A 15 5.53 9.61 22.45
CA ILE A 15 5.58 8.57 21.41
C ILE A 15 6.86 8.75 20.59
N SER A 16 7.92 8.06 21.04
CA SER A 16 9.14 7.86 20.25
C SER A 16 8.85 7.05 18.98
N ARG A 17 9.27 7.56 17.81
CA ARG A 17 9.58 6.82 16.56
C ARG A 17 8.81 5.50 16.35
N ARG A 18 7.51 5.56 16.08
CA ARG A 18 6.71 4.38 15.66
C ARG A 18 6.09 4.65 14.31
N ILE A 19 6.88 4.45 13.27
CA ILE A 19 6.35 4.11 11.94
C ILE A 19 5.74 2.71 12.08
N TRP A 20 4.54 2.52 11.54
CA TRP A 20 3.68 1.33 11.63
C TRP A 20 4.42 -0.01 11.86
N THR A 21 4.64 -0.38 13.13
CA THR A 21 5.10 -1.71 13.55
C THR A 21 3.91 -2.67 13.74
N ARG A 22 4.15 -3.98 13.72
CA ARG A 22 3.13 -5.03 14.04
C ARG A 22 2.44 -4.80 15.40
N ARG A 23 3.07 -4.07 16.32
CA ARG A 23 2.55 -3.73 17.66
C ARG A 23 1.70 -2.44 17.70
N SER A 24 1.68 -1.67 16.61
CA SER A 24 0.92 -0.42 16.46
C SER A 24 -0.53 -0.66 16.06
N TRP A 25 -0.85 -1.89 15.63
CA TRP A 25 -2.21 -2.36 15.39
C TRP A 25 -2.95 -2.48 16.73
N ARG A 26 -3.43 -1.35 17.25
CA ARG A 26 -4.47 -1.37 18.29
C ARG A 26 -5.77 -1.79 17.61
N PRO A 27 -6.57 -2.68 18.21
CA PRO A 27 -7.89 -2.96 17.69
C PRO A 27 -8.68 -1.65 17.61
N LEU A 28 -9.27 -1.38 16.44
CA LEU A 28 -10.26 -0.31 16.24
C LEU A 28 -11.38 -0.44 17.30
N PRO A 29 -12.08 0.66 17.65
CA PRO A 29 -13.23 0.60 18.54
C PRO A 29 -14.18 -0.51 18.11
N ARG A 30 -14.67 -1.24 19.10
CA ARG A 30 -15.33 -2.54 18.95
C ARG A 30 -16.62 -2.38 18.14
N CYS A 31 -16.55 -2.56 16.81
CA CYS A 31 -17.72 -2.74 15.98
C CYS A 31 -18.52 -3.95 16.50
N THR A 32 -19.84 -3.83 16.60
CA THR A 32 -20.74 -4.86 17.12
C THR A 32 -20.91 -6.05 16.18
N ALA A 33 -20.44 -5.94 14.94
CA ALA A 33 -20.41 -7.05 13.99
C ALA A 33 -19.42 -8.15 14.46
N PRO A 34 -19.75 -9.45 14.27
CA PRO A 34 -18.81 -10.53 14.54
C PRO A 34 -17.51 -10.30 13.78
N ARG A 35 -16.37 -10.50 14.45
CA ARG A 35 -15.06 -10.32 13.81
C ARG A 35 -14.97 -11.33 12.66
N PRO A 36 -14.73 -10.90 11.42
CA PRO A 36 -14.51 -11.84 10.34
C PRO A 36 -13.27 -12.68 10.67
N ASN A 37 -13.30 -13.96 10.29
CA ASN A 37 -12.15 -14.83 10.45
C ASN A 37 -11.00 -14.27 9.61
N GLY A 38 -9.93 -13.84 10.28
CA GLY A 38 -8.75 -13.24 9.63
C GLY A 38 -7.96 -14.20 8.76
N ARG A 39 -8.35 -15.47 8.65
CA ARG A 39 -7.78 -16.45 7.71
C ARG A 39 -8.62 -16.67 6.46
N THR A 40 -9.72 -15.93 6.31
CA THR A 40 -10.51 -16.03 5.08
C THR A 40 -9.78 -15.31 3.94
N PRO A 41 -9.73 -15.88 2.73
CA PRO A 41 -9.06 -15.25 1.58
C PRO A 41 -9.58 -13.85 1.25
N HIS A 42 -10.84 -13.54 1.59
CA HIS A 42 -11.44 -12.21 1.41
C HIS A 42 -10.91 -11.15 2.40
N VAL A 43 -10.30 -11.57 3.51
CA VAL A 43 -9.68 -10.67 4.51
C VAL A 43 -8.16 -10.70 4.38
N SER A 44 -7.59 -11.89 4.17
CA SER A 44 -6.15 -12.10 4.03
C SER A 44 -5.89 -12.94 2.77
N PRO A 45 -5.64 -12.28 1.62
CA PRO A 45 -5.43 -12.95 0.33
C PRO A 45 -4.27 -13.95 0.32
N VAL A 46 -3.30 -13.81 1.22
CA VAL A 46 -2.22 -14.80 1.44
C VAL A 46 -2.71 -16.16 1.94
N CYS A 47 -3.96 -16.27 2.39
CA CYS A 47 -4.61 -17.53 2.74
C CYS A 47 -5.35 -18.17 1.55
N ALA A 48 -5.33 -17.55 0.36
CA ALA A 48 -5.93 -18.12 -0.85
C ALA A 48 -5.13 -19.33 -1.37
N THR A 49 -5.81 -20.25 -2.03
CA THR A 49 -5.17 -21.33 -2.81
C THR A 49 -4.73 -20.80 -4.17
N LEU A 50 -3.73 -21.44 -4.79
CA LEU A 50 -3.28 -21.06 -6.15
C LEU A 50 -4.42 -21.13 -7.17
N GLU A 51 -5.32 -22.10 -7.04
CA GLU A 51 -6.49 -22.23 -7.92
C GLU A 51 -7.42 -21.02 -7.83
N GLN A 52 -7.63 -20.48 -6.62
CA GLN A 52 -8.44 -19.28 -6.40
C GLN A 52 -7.79 -18.01 -6.96
N LEU A 53 -6.47 -18.00 -7.16
CA LEU A 53 -5.73 -16.86 -7.71
C LEU A 53 -5.59 -16.93 -9.24
N ARG A 54 -5.92 -18.06 -9.88
CA ARG A 54 -5.84 -18.20 -11.33
C ARG A 54 -6.84 -17.30 -12.04
N GLY A 55 -6.42 -16.74 -13.18
CA GLY A 55 -7.29 -15.92 -14.04
C GLY A 55 -7.58 -14.52 -13.50
N LEU A 56 -6.91 -14.08 -12.43
CA LEU A 56 -6.95 -12.68 -12.01
C LEU A 56 -6.33 -11.76 -13.08
N CYS A 57 -6.73 -10.49 -13.07
CA CYS A 57 -6.16 -9.48 -13.95
C CYS A 57 -4.66 -9.29 -13.68
N PRO A 58 -3.89 -8.78 -14.67
CA PRO A 58 -2.52 -8.36 -14.42
C PRO A 58 -2.43 -7.46 -13.19
N ALA A 59 -1.39 -7.64 -12.38
CA ALA A 59 -1.24 -6.95 -11.11
C ALA A 59 0.10 -6.21 -11.03
N LEU A 60 0.06 -4.98 -10.53
CA LEU A 60 1.24 -4.24 -10.09
C LEU A 60 1.23 -4.16 -8.56
N VAL A 61 2.29 -4.62 -7.92
CA VAL A 61 2.46 -4.56 -6.46
C VAL A 61 3.64 -3.67 -6.10
N LEU A 62 3.37 -2.54 -5.45
CA LEU A 62 4.38 -1.61 -4.97
C LEU A 62 4.56 -1.77 -3.46
N LEU A 63 5.76 -2.13 -3.04
CA LEU A 63 6.10 -2.38 -1.63
C LEU A 63 7.04 -1.31 -1.11
N ALA A 64 6.82 -0.88 0.12
CA ALA A 64 7.73 0.04 0.79
C ALA A 64 8.84 -0.73 1.53
N GLU A 65 10.08 -0.24 1.43
CA GLU A 65 11.24 -0.91 2.02
C GLU A 65 11.11 -1.07 3.54
N ARG A 66 10.61 -0.03 4.22
CA ARG A 66 10.50 0.06 5.69
C ARG A 66 9.08 -0.24 6.18
N ASP A 67 8.37 -1.12 5.49
CA ASP A 67 6.99 -1.50 5.83
C ASP A 67 6.95 -2.87 6.52
N ALA A 68 6.20 -2.95 7.63
CA ALA A 68 5.94 -4.20 8.32
C ALA A 68 5.16 -5.22 7.46
N LEU A 69 4.42 -4.76 6.46
CA LEU A 69 3.65 -5.59 5.53
C LEU A 69 4.48 -6.11 4.36
N ARG A 70 5.72 -5.63 4.18
CA ARG A 70 6.55 -5.96 3.01
C ARG A 70 6.71 -7.46 2.79
N GLN A 71 7.03 -8.22 3.84
CA GLN A 71 7.27 -9.66 3.72
C GLN A 71 6.02 -10.43 3.26
N GLU A 72 4.85 -10.04 3.77
CA GLU A 72 3.57 -10.62 3.37
C GLU A 72 3.23 -10.24 1.92
N GLY A 73 3.51 -8.99 1.52
CA GLY A 73 3.37 -8.53 0.14
C GLY A 73 4.28 -9.29 -0.85
N GLU A 74 5.55 -9.50 -0.51
CA GLU A 74 6.49 -10.29 -1.32
C GLU A 74 6.02 -11.75 -1.45
N HIS A 75 5.44 -12.32 -0.40
CA HIS A 75 4.85 -13.65 -0.45
C HIS A 75 3.65 -13.70 -1.40
N TYR A 76 2.74 -12.72 -1.31
CA TYR A 76 1.56 -12.66 -2.18
C TYR A 76 1.94 -12.50 -3.67
N VAL A 77 2.97 -11.70 -3.97
CA VAL A 77 3.52 -11.59 -5.33
C VAL A 77 3.95 -12.95 -5.88
N ARG A 78 4.66 -13.75 -5.08
CA ARG A 78 5.07 -15.10 -5.50
C ARG A 78 3.87 -15.99 -5.77
N MET A 79 2.84 -15.95 -4.91
CA MET A 79 1.60 -16.70 -5.12
C MET A 79 0.90 -16.32 -6.42
N LEU A 80 0.83 -15.02 -6.74
CA LEU A 80 0.24 -14.55 -8.00
C LEU A 80 1.03 -15.04 -9.22
N GLN A 81 2.37 -14.94 -9.17
CA GLN A 81 3.26 -15.41 -10.22
C GLN A 81 3.15 -16.93 -10.42
N GLU A 82 3.11 -17.71 -9.33
CA GLU A 82 2.92 -19.17 -9.36
C GLU A 82 1.53 -19.56 -9.89
N ALA A 83 0.51 -18.74 -9.65
CA ALA A 83 -0.83 -18.92 -10.21
C ALA A 83 -0.93 -18.51 -11.70
N GLY A 84 0.15 -18.01 -12.30
CA GLY A 84 0.19 -17.59 -13.70
C GLY A 84 -0.39 -16.21 -13.97
N VAL A 85 -0.55 -15.37 -12.94
CA VAL A 85 -1.00 -13.98 -13.09
C VAL A 85 0.19 -13.13 -13.54
N ASP A 86 0.00 -12.33 -14.61
CA ASP A 86 0.99 -11.34 -15.04
C ASP A 86 1.22 -10.30 -13.94
N THR A 87 2.30 -10.47 -13.20
CA THR A 87 2.54 -9.73 -11.95
C THR A 87 3.88 -9.02 -12.02
N GLU A 88 3.81 -7.68 -12.01
CA GLU A 88 4.96 -6.81 -11.80
C GLU A 88 5.01 -6.39 -10.33
N TYR A 89 6.21 -6.31 -9.77
CA TYR A 89 6.38 -5.78 -8.42
C TYR A 89 7.67 -4.96 -8.29
N ARG A 90 7.66 -3.99 -7.38
CA ARG A 90 8.85 -3.21 -7.01
C ARG A 90 8.86 -2.93 -5.53
N VAL A 91 10.05 -3.00 -4.93
CA VAL A 91 10.31 -2.49 -3.59
C VAL A 91 10.94 -1.11 -3.74
N LEU A 92 10.33 -0.10 -3.13
CA LEU A 92 10.78 1.28 -3.22
C LEU A 92 11.62 1.64 -1.99
N ASN A 93 12.87 1.99 -2.24
CA ASN A 93 13.85 2.25 -1.19
C ASN A 93 13.48 3.49 -0.37
N GLN A 94 13.83 3.45 0.91
CA GLN A 94 13.66 4.53 1.89
C GLN A 94 12.21 4.98 2.11
N THR A 95 11.23 4.28 1.52
CA THR A 95 9.80 4.55 1.71
C THR A 95 9.26 3.81 2.93
N HIS A 96 8.14 4.31 3.46
CA HIS A 96 7.40 3.71 4.55
C HIS A 96 5.96 3.43 4.13
N HIS A 97 5.21 2.76 5.01
CA HIS A 97 3.81 2.47 4.79
C HIS A 97 2.99 3.74 4.49
N GLY A 98 2.31 3.79 3.35
CA GLY A 98 1.50 4.94 2.97
C GLY A 98 2.22 6.04 2.15
N PHE A 99 3.48 5.86 1.75
CA PHE A 99 4.30 6.88 1.07
C PHE A 99 3.65 7.62 -0.13
N LEU A 100 2.74 6.98 -0.87
CA LEU A 100 1.99 7.64 -1.96
C LEU A 100 0.94 8.63 -1.45
N GLU A 101 0.21 8.24 -0.40
CA GLU A 101 -0.79 9.10 0.24
C GLU A 101 -0.10 10.28 0.90
N ASP A 102 0.97 9.99 1.62
CA ASP A 102 1.91 10.93 2.21
C ASP A 102 2.42 11.97 1.22
N TRP A 103 2.79 11.53 0.01
CA TRP A 103 3.24 12.39 -1.07
C TRP A 103 2.11 13.27 -1.62
N ALA A 104 0.94 12.68 -1.90
CA ALA A 104 -0.20 13.37 -2.49
C ALA A 104 -0.83 14.41 -1.52
N ASN A 105 -0.87 14.09 -0.23
CA ASN A 105 -1.51 14.89 0.81
C ASN A 105 -0.53 15.73 1.63
N ARG A 106 0.71 15.90 1.16
CA ARG A 106 1.78 16.62 1.87
C ARG A 106 1.37 17.94 2.53
N PRO A 107 0.60 18.86 1.87
CA PRO A 107 0.17 20.10 2.51
C PRO A 107 -0.64 19.87 3.81
N CYS A 108 -1.37 18.76 3.89
CA CYS A 108 -2.13 18.39 5.09
C CYS A 108 -1.20 18.01 6.25
N TYR A 109 -0.07 17.36 5.96
CA TYR A 109 0.91 16.92 6.97
C TYR A 109 1.84 18.04 7.44
N GLU A 110 2.17 18.98 6.56
CA GLU A 110 3.04 20.12 6.89
C GLU A 110 2.41 21.08 7.91
N ALA A 111 1.08 21.17 7.90
CA ALA A 111 0.29 21.98 8.82
C ALA A 111 0.10 21.34 10.21
N LEU A 112 0.46 20.06 10.39
CA LEU A 112 0.31 19.34 11.65
C LEU A 112 1.48 19.58 12.62
N PRO A 113 1.29 19.28 13.91
CA PRO A 113 2.35 19.33 14.91
C PRO A 113 3.60 18.52 14.52
N SER A 114 4.75 18.93 15.03
CA SER A 114 6.06 18.39 14.63
C SER A 114 6.19 16.88 14.85
N ASP A 115 5.60 16.34 15.90
CA ASP A 115 5.63 14.90 16.22
C ASP A 115 4.84 14.03 15.22
N VAL A 116 3.85 14.62 14.54
CA VAL A 116 3.16 13.99 13.41
C VAL A 116 4.01 14.15 12.16
N ARG A 117 4.42 15.39 11.85
CA ARG A 117 5.21 15.71 10.64
C ARG A 117 6.53 14.93 10.55
N GLU A 118 7.19 14.66 11.67
CA GLU A 118 8.42 13.85 11.73
C GLU A 118 8.23 12.40 11.24
N LYS A 119 6.99 11.89 11.19
CA LYS A 119 6.69 10.56 10.64
C LYS A 119 6.57 10.59 9.11
N HIS A 120 6.36 11.78 8.55
CA HIS A 120 6.15 12.03 7.13
C HIS A 120 7.41 12.67 6.54
N ASP A 121 8.42 11.84 6.28
CA ASP A 121 9.75 12.26 5.83
C ASP A 121 9.74 12.77 4.37
N PRO A 122 10.10 14.02 4.06
CA PRO A 122 10.14 14.50 2.68
C PRO A 122 11.06 13.70 1.74
N ALA A 123 11.98 12.88 2.25
CA ALA A 123 12.92 12.10 1.46
C ALA A 123 12.27 11.07 0.52
N PHE A 124 11.03 10.61 0.79
CA PHE A 124 10.37 9.63 -0.09
C PHE A 124 9.76 10.25 -1.35
N GLN A 125 9.78 11.58 -1.53
CA GLN A 125 9.10 12.23 -2.65
C GLN A 125 9.53 11.71 -4.02
N GLN A 126 10.83 11.50 -4.21
CA GLN A 126 11.34 10.98 -5.48
C GLN A 126 10.87 9.54 -5.72
N ALA A 127 10.86 8.71 -4.67
CA ALA A 127 10.34 7.34 -4.75
C ALA A 127 8.84 7.32 -5.06
N ALA A 128 8.06 8.25 -4.51
CA ALA A 128 6.63 8.40 -4.82
C ALA A 128 6.40 8.84 -6.28
N GLN A 129 7.18 9.78 -6.79
CA GLN A 129 7.12 10.17 -8.20
C GLN A 129 7.47 8.99 -9.12
N TRP A 130 8.53 8.25 -8.81
CA TRP A 130 8.89 7.04 -9.54
C TRP A 130 7.80 5.97 -9.50
N ALA A 131 7.14 5.81 -8.35
CA ALA A 131 6.01 4.89 -8.20
C ALA A 131 4.85 5.25 -9.15
N VAL A 132 4.53 6.54 -9.29
CA VAL A 132 3.50 7.02 -10.23
C VAL A 132 3.92 6.74 -11.67
N THR A 133 5.18 6.99 -12.04
CA THR A 133 5.68 6.66 -13.39
C THR A 133 5.59 5.16 -13.69
N ILE A 134 5.92 4.30 -12.73
CA ILE A 134 5.78 2.84 -12.87
C ILE A 134 4.31 2.47 -13.05
N LEU A 135 3.41 3.05 -12.25
CA LEU A 135 1.97 2.82 -12.33
C LEU A 135 1.41 3.26 -13.69
N GLU A 136 1.76 4.45 -14.16
CA GLU A 136 1.33 4.96 -15.47
C GLU A 136 1.79 4.05 -16.60
N ARG A 137 3.06 3.60 -16.57
CA ARG A 137 3.60 2.65 -17.55
C ARG A 137 2.84 1.33 -17.53
N PHE A 138 2.58 0.79 -16.34
CA PHE A 138 1.83 -0.44 -16.18
C PHE A 138 0.41 -0.30 -16.73
N VAL A 139 -0.30 0.79 -16.38
CA VAL A 139 -1.65 1.06 -16.87
C VAL A 139 -1.67 1.18 -18.40
N ARG A 140 -0.72 1.91 -19.00
CA ARG A 140 -0.60 2.01 -20.46
C ARG A 140 -0.41 0.64 -21.09
N ARG A 141 0.50 -0.18 -20.54
CA ARG A 141 0.77 -1.54 -21.04
C ARG A 141 -0.48 -2.43 -21.03
N ILE A 142 -1.32 -2.35 -19.99
CA ILE A 142 -2.53 -3.20 -19.90
C ILE A 142 -3.71 -2.64 -20.70
N CYS A 143 -3.79 -1.33 -20.92
CA CYS A 143 -4.88 -0.69 -21.67
C CYS A 143 -4.62 -0.62 -23.17
N GLU A 144 -3.37 -0.46 -23.58
CA GLU A 144 -2.91 -0.41 -24.96
C GLU A 144 -1.87 -1.53 -25.14
N PRO A 145 -2.30 -2.81 -25.17
CA PRO A 145 -1.38 -3.89 -25.49
C PRO A 145 -0.81 -3.60 -26.87
N GLU A 146 0.52 -3.51 -26.99
CA GLU A 146 1.14 -3.13 -28.27
C GLU A 146 0.53 -3.96 -29.41
N GLY A 147 0.03 -3.26 -30.43
CA GLY A 147 -0.44 -3.89 -31.65
C GLY A 147 0.69 -4.69 -32.31
N PRO A 148 0.37 -5.60 -33.24
CA PRO A 148 1.38 -6.47 -33.83
C PRO A 148 2.52 -5.62 -34.41
N VAL A 149 3.75 -5.91 -33.97
CA VAL A 149 4.96 -5.37 -34.57
C VAL A 149 4.97 -5.88 -36.01
N GLU A 150 4.58 -5.02 -36.94
CA GLU A 150 4.70 -5.29 -38.36
C GLU A 150 6.20 -5.34 -38.67
N ASN A 151 6.75 -6.55 -38.72
CA ASN A 151 8.09 -6.79 -39.20
C ASN A 151 8.13 -6.35 -40.67
N THR A 152 8.54 -5.11 -40.92
CA THR A 152 8.92 -4.68 -42.26
C THR A 152 10.29 -5.28 -42.54
N GLU A 153 10.30 -6.51 -43.06
CA GLU A 153 11.42 -7.03 -43.85
C GLU A 153 11.32 -6.38 -45.23
N ASP A 154 12.37 -5.65 -45.62
CA ASP A 154 12.74 -5.33 -47.01
C ASP A 154 14.28 -5.31 -47.09
#